data_AF-A0A0S7Z470-F1
#
_entry.id   AF-A0A0S7Z470-F1
#
_cell.length_a   1.000
_cell.length_b   1.000
_cell.length_c   1.000
_cell.angle_alpha   90.00
_cell.angle_beta   90.00
_cell.angle_gamma   90.00
#
_symmetry.space_group_name_H-M   'P 1'
#
loop_
_entity.id
_entity.type
_entity.pdbx_description
1 polymer ?
#
loop_
_entity_poly.entity_id
_entity_poly.type
_entity_poly.pdbx_seq_one_letter_code
_entity_poly.pdbx_strand_id
1 'polypeptide(L)' 'MTFVRASLLLVFGLAAAGCGRVEPWVKPYERERLADPIMSWDRDPVSSSYMRHVYESREGSRGALGGAGGGCGCN' A
#
# COMPACT_ATOMS: atom_id res chain seq x y z
N MET A 1 -31.18 -27.85 -0.27
CA MET A 1 -30.07 -27.88 -1.25
C MET A 1 -30.08 -26.70 -2.22
N THR A 2 -31.24 -26.15 -2.59
CA THR A 2 -31.37 -24.96 -3.45
C THR A 2 -30.87 -23.67 -2.79
N PHE A 3 -31.20 -23.44 -1.50
CA PHE A 3 -30.75 -22.26 -0.75
C PHE A 3 -29.22 -22.16 -0.60
N VAL A 4 -28.54 -23.27 -0.35
CA VAL A 4 -27.06 -23.31 -0.22
C VAL A 4 -26.36 -22.96 -1.54
N ARG A 5 -26.92 -23.42 -2.67
CA ARG A 5 -26.42 -23.08 -4.01
C ARG A 5 -26.61 -21.60 -4.32
N ALA A 6 -27.75 -21.02 -3.95
CA ALA A 6 -28.01 -19.60 -4.12
C ALA A 6 -27.04 -18.74 -3.29
N SER A 7 -26.77 -19.14 -2.04
CA SER A 7 -25.81 -18.44 -1.18
C SER A 7 -24.38 -18.49 -1.75
N LEU A 8 -23.93 -19.65 -2.26
CA LEU A 8 -22.60 -19.78 -2.87
C LEU A 8 -22.44 -18.91 -4.12
N LEU A 9 -23.46 -18.82 -4.97
CA LEU A 9 -23.44 -17.96 -6.15
C LEU A 9 -23.39 -16.47 -5.79
N LEU A 10 -24.09 -16.06 -4.72
CA LEU A 10 -24.06 -14.69 -4.21
C LEU A 10 -22.66 -14.30 -3.71
N VAL A 11 -22.04 -15.17 -2.89
CA VAL A 11 -20.70 -14.93 -2.35
C VAL A 11 -19.66 -14.85 -3.47
N PHE A 12 -19.76 -15.71 -4.47
CA PHE A 12 -18.85 -15.71 -5.61
C PHE A 12 -18.99 -14.44 -6.47
N GLY A 13 -20.23 -13.97 -6.69
CA GLY A 13 -20.50 -12.71 -7.40
C GLY A 13 -19.93 -11.48 -6.68
N LEU A 14 -20.03 -11.42 -5.35
CA LEU A 14 -19.47 -10.34 -4.54
C LEU A 14 -17.93 -10.34 -4.56
N ALA A 15 -17.30 -11.51 -4.52
CA ALA A 15 -15.84 -11.62 -4.59
C ALA A 15 -15.27 -11.19 -5.95
N ALA A 16 -16.01 -11.39 -7.04
CA ALA A 16 -15.59 -11.01 -8.39
C ALA A 16 -15.75 -9.50 -8.69
N ALA A 17 -16.49 -8.76 -7.87
CA ALA A 17 -16.74 -7.32 -8.08
C ALA A 17 -15.45 -6.46 -7.94
N GLY A 18 -14.38 -7.00 -7.38
CA GLY A 18 -13.08 -6.32 -7.23
C GLY A 18 -12.21 -6.31 -8.49
N CYS A 19 -12.54 -7.09 -9.53
CA CYS A 19 -11.72 -7.21 -10.75
C CYS A 19 -12.02 -6.15 -11.83
N GLY A 20 -12.82 -5.12 -11.50
CA GLY A 20 -13.10 -4.00 -12.40
C GLY A 20 -11.98 -2.98 -12.45
N ARG A 21 -11.85 -2.27 -13.59
CA ARG A 21 -10.98 -1.10 -13.70
C ARG A 21 -11.52 -0.01 -12.76
N VAL A 22 -10.77 0.32 -11.71
CA VAL A 22 -11.16 1.35 -10.73
C VAL A 22 -10.92 2.71 -11.40
N GLU A 23 -11.96 3.24 -12.02
CA GLU A 23 -11.99 4.61 -12.51
C GLU A 23 -12.71 5.54 -11.54
N PRO A 24 -12.17 6.74 -11.28
CA PRO A 24 -10.90 7.26 -11.79
C PRO A 24 -9.71 6.78 -10.93
N TRP A 25 -8.63 6.32 -11.58
CA TRP A 25 -7.36 6.11 -10.88
C TRP A 25 -6.88 7.44 -10.30
N VAL A 26 -6.18 7.39 -9.16
CA VAL A 26 -5.54 8.58 -8.58
C VAL A 26 -4.57 9.15 -9.60
N LYS A 27 -4.79 10.42 -9.98
CA LYS A 27 -3.96 11.04 -11.02
C LYS A 27 -2.55 11.25 -10.47
N PRO A 28 -1.49 11.23 -11.31
CA PRO A 28 -0.11 11.35 -10.83
C PRO A 28 0.14 12.54 -9.91
N TYR A 29 -0.48 13.69 -10.20
CA TYR A 29 -0.36 14.90 -9.39
C TYR A 29 -1.20 14.88 -8.10
N GLU A 30 -2.22 14.04 -7.99
CA GLU A 30 -3.01 13.90 -6.74
C GLU A 30 -2.27 13.06 -5.69
N ARG A 31 -1.23 12.32 -6.10
CA ARG A 31 -0.39 11.51 -5.20
C ARG A 31 0.37 12.36 -4.21
N GLU A 32 0.69 13.61 -4.55
CA GLU A 32 1.39 14.54 -3.64
C GLU A 32 0.63 14.73 -2.32
N ARG A 33 -0.71 14.63 -2.35
CA ARG A 33 -1.54 14.73 -1.14
C ARG A 33 -1.25 13.61 -0.16
N LEU A 34 -0.83 12.44 -0.62
CA LEU A 34 -0.45 11.30 0.22
C LEU A 34 0.96 11.46 0.83
N ALA A 35 1.70 12.51 0.47
CA ALA A 35 3.01 12.83 1.03
C ALA A 35 2.94 13.94 2.10
N ASP A 36 1.75 14.31 2.58
CA ASP A 36 1.61 15.27 3.68
C ASP A 36 2.35 14.75 4.94
N PRO A 37 3.26 15.54 5.54
CA PRO A 37 3.96 15.15 6.76
C PRO A 37 3.04 14.72 7.91
N ILE A 38 1.80 15.22 7.97
CA ILE A 38 0.83 14.83 9.01
C ILE A 38 0.39 13.36 8.87
N MET A 39 0.48 12.80 7.67
CA MET A 39 0.16 11.40 7.38
C MET A 39 1.39 10.49 7.45
N SER A 40 2.54 11.01 7.87
CA SER A 40 3.72 10.19 8.14
C SER A 40 3.45 9.24 9.30
N TRP A 41 3.64 7.95 9.06
CA TRP A 41 3.60 6.92 10.11
C TRP A 41 4.75 7.08 11.12
N ASP A 42 5.82 7.72 10.68
CA ASP A 42 7.03 7.89 11.45
C ASP A 42 7.15 9.31 11.99
N ARG A 43 7.29 9.41 13.31
CA ARG A 43 7.43 10.66 14.04
C ARG A 43 8.86 11.19 14.00
N ASP A 44 9.87 10.32 13.89
CA ASP A 44 11.28 10.70 13.85
C ASP A 44 11.98 10.07 12.64
N PRO A 45 11.82 10.69 11.45
CA PRO A 45 12.32 10.11 10.20
C PRO A 45 13.85 10.06 10.13
N VAL A 46 14.56 10.87 10.92
CA VAL A 46 16.03 10.91 10.93
C VAL A 46 16.58 9.70 11.69
N SER A 47 16.08 9.46 12.89
CA SER A 47 16.47 8.32 13.72
C SER A 47 16.10 6.99 13.04
N SER A 48 14.91 6.91 12.46
CA SER A 48 14.46 5.69 11.80
C SER A 48 15.23 5.37 10.53
N SER A 49 15.61 6.38 9.73
CA SER A 49 16.46 6.22 8.55
C SER A 49 17.82 5.65 8.95
N TYR A 50 18.42 6.16 10.03
CA TYR A 50 19.66 5.63 10.57
C TYR A 50 19.53 4.16 11.00
N MET A 51 18.52 3.84 11.80
CA MET A 51 18.29 2.46 12.26
C MET A 51 18.01 1.50 11.11
N ARG A 52 17.24 1.95 10.10
CA ARG A 52 16.97 1.19 8.88
C ARG A 52 18.26 0.84 8.14
N HIS A 53 19.16 1.80 7.95
CA HIS A 53 20.45 1.54 7.32
C HIS A 53 21.28 0.48 8.06
N VAL A 54 21.24 0.50 9.40
CA VAL A 54 21.90 -0.52 10.24
C VAL A 54 21.29 -1.91 10.01
N TYR A 55 19.95 -2.02 9.99
CA TYR A 55 19.26 -3.29 9.75
C TYR A 55 19.52 -3.83 8.34
N GLU A 56 19.38 -3.00 7.30
CA GLU A 56 19.66 -3.39 5.92
C GLU A 56 21.09 -3.93 5.75
N SER A 57 22.06 -3.31 6.44
CA SER A 57 23.45 -3.74 6.38
C SER A 57 23.69 -5.06 7.11
N ARG A 58 23.02 -5.29 8.24
CA ARG A 58 23.18 -6.50 9.05
C ARG A 58 22.44 -7.70 8.48
N GLU A 59 21.28 -7.45 7.87
CA GLU A 59 20.39 -8.48 7.35
C GLU A 59 20.60 -8.75 5.86
N GLY A 60 21.40 -7.91 5.18
CA GLY A 60 21.61 -8.00 3.74
C GLY A 60 20.36 -7.65 2.91
N SER A 61 19.43 -6.89 3.50
CA SER A 61 18.07 -6.63 2.99
C SER A 61 17.89 -5.21 2.42
N ARG A 62 18.89 -4.70 1.68
CA ARG A 62 18.85 -3.35 1.09
C ARG A 62 17.58 -3.11 0.27
N GLY A 63 16.87 -2.02 0.58
CA GLY A 63 15.67 -1.61 -0.14
C GLY A 63 14.39 -2.37 0.26
N ALA A 64 14.45 -3.26 1.26
CA ALA A 64 13.29 -3.97 1.76
C ALA A 64 12.41 -3.11 2.70
N LEU A 65 12.99 -2.07 3.31
CA LEU A 65 12.36 -1.27 4.34
C LEU A 65 11.84 0.06 3.77
N GLY A 66 10.83 0.00 2.90
CA GLY A 66 10.16 1.20 2.39
C GLY A 66 9.16 0.93 1.27
N GLY A 67 7.91 1.32 1.48
CA GLY A 67 6.93 1.47 0.40
C GLY A 67 6.91 2.92 -0.05
N ALA A 68 6.88 3.16 -1.37
CA ALA A 68 6.74 4.51 -1.91
C ALA A 68 5.49 5.17 -1.29
N GLY A 69 5.72 6.20 -0.45
CA GLY A 69 4.65 7.10 -0.02
C GLY A 69 4.06 7.86 -1.22
N GLY A 70 3.29 8.91 -0.97
CA GLY A 70 2.70 9.74 -2.03
C GLY A 70 3.69 10.51 -2.95
N GLY A 71 5.00 10.39 -2.73
CA GLY A 71 6.03 11.12 -3.47
C GLY A 71 6.34 10.55 -4.86
N CYS A 72 7.38 11.07 -5.52
CA CYS A 72 7.80 10.69 -6.88
C CYS A 72 8.29 9.23 -7.04
N GLY A 73 8.27 8.43 -5.98
CA GLY A 73 8.65 7.01 -6.02
C GLY A 73 10.15 6.75 -6.14
N CYS A 74 11.00 7.77 -6.01
CA CYS A 74 12.44 7.59 -5.95
C CYS A 74 12.85 7.23 -4.50
N ASN A 75 13.09 5.93 -4.25
CA ASN A 75 13.97 5.49 -3.16
C ASN A 75 15.42 5.71 -3.58
#